data_AF-S7QG16-F1
#
_entry.id   AF-S7QG16-F1
#
_cell.length_a   1.000
_cell.length_b   1.000
_cell.length_c   1.000
_cell.angle_alpha   90.00
_cell.angle_beta   90.00
_cell.angle_gamma   90.00
#
_symmetry.space_group_name_H-M   'P 1'
#
loop_
_entity.id
_entity.type
_entity.pdbx_description
1 polymer ?
#
loop_
_entity_poly.entity_id
_entity_poly.type
_entity_poly.pdbx_seq_one_letter_code
_entity_poly.pdbx_strand_id
1 'polypeptide(L)'
;MVAFVCTAIHATIDEWSSGVLVPEDFSGSGWAATYDIHVGMLEDVRDTQPRRYHDHMHYLYKQATMSTRNAASIDTKQPNALSLMDLSEL
;
A
#
# COMPACT_ATOMS: atom_id res chain seq x y z
N MET A 1 -4.08 -6.15 -7.72
CA MET A 1 -3.70 -5.31 -6.55
C MET A 1 -2.20 -5.14 -6.42
N VAL A 2 -1.38 -6.20 -6.31
CA VAL A 2 0.09 -6.05 -6.20
C VAL A 2 0.71 -5.39 -7.44
N ALA A 3 0.33 -5.80 -8.65
CA ALA A 3 0.78 -5.14 -9.89
C ALA A 3 0.49 -3.63 -9.93
N PHE A 4 -0.67 -3.22 -9.39
CA PHE A 4 -1.05 -1.81 -9.30
C PHE A 4 -0.14 -1.04 -8.33
N VAL A 5 0.12 -1.60 -7.15
CA VAL A 5 1.05 -1.01 -6.18
C VAL A 5 2.47 -0.92 -6.78
N CYS A 6 2.94 -1.96 -7.47
CA CYS A 6 4.22 -1.91 -8.19
C CYS A 6 4.25 -0.79 -9.23
N THR A 7 3.13 -0.55 -9.92
CA THR A 7 3.01 0.52 -10.92
C THR A 7 3.05 1.90 -10.28
N ALA A 8 2.36 2.08 -9.16
CA ALA A 8 2.43 3.33 -8.39
C ALA A 8 3.85 3.59 -7.87
N ILE A 9 4.53 2.56 -7.35
CA ILE A 9 5.94 2.68 -6.92
C ILE A 9 6.84 3.03 -8.12
N HIS A 10 6.63 2.40 -9.27
CA HIS A 10 7.38 2.71 -10.48
C HIS A 10 7.20 4.18 -10.90
N ALA A 11 5.95 4.67 -10.91
CA ALA A 11 5.68 6.08 -11.17
C ALA A 11 6.40 7.01 -10.19
N THR A 12 6.33 6.72 -8.88
CA THR A 12 7.07 7.52 -7.90
C THR A 12 8.58 7.45 -8.08
N ILE A 13 9.14 6.36 -8.59
CA ILE A 13 10.58 6.30 -8.90
C ILE A 13 10.88 7.16 -10.14
N ASP A 14 9.99 7.15 -11.13
CA ASP A 14 10.16 7.90 -12.37
C ASP A 14 10.11 9.42 -12.16
N GLU A 15 9.30 9.89 -11.21
CA GLU A 15 9.28 11.29 -10.76
C GLU A 15 10.65 11.80 -10.30
N TRP A 16 11.54 10.90 -9.84
CA TRP A 16 12.89 11.23 -9.39
C TRP A 16 13.97 10.86 -10.41
N SER A 17 13.61 10.38 -11.60
CA SER A 17 14.56 9.90 -12.62
C SER A 17 15.60 10.95 -13.04
N SER A 18 15.21 12.23 -13.01
CA SER A 18 16.08 13.36 -13.35
C SER A 18 17.04 13.79 -12.22
N GLY A 19 16.94 13.17 -11.04
CA GLY A 19 17.64 13.60 -9.82
C GLY A 19 16.97 14.77 -9.09
N VAL A 20 15.91 15.35 -9.66
CA VAL A 20 15.03 16.34 -9.05
C VAL A 20 13.60 15.80 -9.12
N LEU A 21 12.79 16.08 -8.09
CA LEU A 21 11.36 15.74 -8.11
C LEU A 21 10.66 16.51 -9.23
N VAL A 22 10.23 15.79 -10.25
CA VAL A 22 9.32 16.27 -11.28
C VAL A 22 7.99 15.57 -11.04
N PRO A 23 6.98 16.25 -10.47
CA PRO A 23 5.68 15.64 -10.22
C PRO A 23 5.10 15.11 -11.53
N GLU A 24 4.72 13.84 -11.55
CA GLU A 24 4.10 13.22 -12.71
C GLU A 24 2.62 12.98 -12.44
N ASP A 25 1.78 13.32 -13.43
CA ASP A 25 0.36 13.04 -13.33
C ASP A 25 0.13 11.53 -13.47
N PHE A 26 -0.01 10.85 -12.32
CA PHE A 26 -0.37 9.44 -12.27
C PHE A 26 -1.77 9.23 -12.86
N SER A 27 -1.80 8.93 -14.15
CA SER A 27 -3.01 8.66 -14.91
C SER A 27 -3.05 7.20 -15.37
N GLY A 28 -4.25 6.62 -15.37
CA GLY A 28 -4.45 5.25 -15.85
C GLY A 28 -3.98 5.06 -17.29
N SER A 29 -4.16 6.07 -18.15
CA SER A 29 -3.69 6.04 -19.54
C SER A 29 -2.16 6.12 -19.68
N GLY A 30 -1.48 6.89 -18.82
CA GLY A 30 -0.02 7.02 -18.88
C GLY A 30 0.71 5.77 -18.40
N TRP A 31 0.15 5.08 -17.40
CA TRP A 31 0.79 3.95 -16.74
C TRP A 31 0.19 2.57 -17.09
N ALA A 32 -0.77 2.51 -18.01
CA ALA A 32 -1.42 1.26 -18.43
C ALA A 32 -0.41 0.22 -18.94
N ALA A 33 0.50 0.61 -19.83
CA ALA A 33 1.50 -0.31 -20.38
C ALA A 33 2.41 -0.87 -19.28
N THR A 34 2.85 -0.03 -18.35
CA THR A 34 3.67 -0.44 -17.20
C THR A 34 2.90 -1.37 -16.27
N TYR A 35 1.62 -1.10 -16.04
CA TYR A 35 0.74 -1.98 -15.29
C TYR A 35 0.63 -3.36 -15.94
N ASP A 36 0.41 -3.42 -17.25
CA ASP A 36 0.30 -4.69 -17.98
C ASP A 36 1.61 -5.50 -17.92
N ILE A 37 2.75 -4.83 -17.98
CA ILE A 37 4.07 -5.46 -17.77
C ILE A 37 4.16 -6.06 -16.36
N HIS A 38 3.78 -5.32 -15.32
CA HIS A 38 3.81 -5.84 -13.95
C HIS A 38 2.84 -6.99 -13.74
N VAL A 39 1.67 -6.97 -14.39
CA VAL A 39 0.73 -8.12 -14.40
C VAL A 39 1.40 -9.32 -15.04
N GLY A 40 1.95 -9.17 -16.25
CA GLY A 40 2.62 -10.25 -16.97
C GLY A 40 3.77 -10.88 -16.16
N MET A 41 4.58 -10.05 -15.49
CA MET A 41 5.65 -10.55 -14.60
C MET A 41 5.11 -11.35 -13.40
N LEU A 42 4.02 -10.88 -12.78
CA LEU A 42 3.38 -11.59 -11.67
C LEU A 42 2.78 -12.93 -12.12
N GLU A 43 2.18 -12.97 -13.31
CA GLU A 43 1.63 -14.19 -13.90
C GLU A 43 2.74 -15.19 -14.29
N ASP A 44 3.83 -14.71 -14.88
CA ASP A 44 4.99 -15.55 -15.19
C ASP A 44 5.58 -16.18 -13.92
N VAL A 45 5.75 -15.41 -12.84
CA VAL A 45 6.25 -15.94 -11.56
C VAL A 45 5.25 -16.93 -10.94
N ARG A 46 3.95 -16.67 -11.05
CA ARG A 46 2.90 -17.59 -10.59
C ARG A 46 2.99 -18.94 -11.31
N ASP A 47 3.21 -18.91 -12.62
CA ASP A 47 3.13 -20.10 -13.46
C ASP A 47 4.46 -20.88 -13.48
N THR A 48 5.60 -20.18 -13.46
CA THR A 48 6.94 -20.80 -13.46
C THR A 48 7.41 -21.20 -12.06
N GLN A 49 7.03 -20.45 -11.02
CA GLN A 49 7.57 -20.60 -9.66
C GLN A 49 6.46 -20.46 -8.59
N PRO A 50 5.41 -21.31 -8.62
CA PRO A 50 4.20 -21.14 -7.81
C PRO A 50 4.45 -21.12 -6.29
N ARG A 51 5.46 -21.85 -5.79
CA ARG A 51 5.84 -21.82 -4.37
C ARG A 51 6.36 -20.44 -3.96
N ARG A 52 7.30 -19.87 -4.73
CA ARG A 52 7.86 -18.55 -4.46
C ARG A 52 6.81 -17.46 -4.60
N TYR A 53 5.94 -17.57 -5.60
CA TYR A 53 4.79 -16.69 -5.74
C TYR A 53 3.93 -16.72 -4.47
N HIS A 54 3.56 -17.92 -4.00
CA HIS A 54 2.75 -18.06 -2.80
C HIS A 54 3.43 -17.47 -1.55
N ASP A 55 4.71 -17.79 -1.34
CA ASP A 55 5.48 -17.31 -0.19
C ASP A 55 5.55 -15.77 -0.17
N HIS A 56 5.83 -15.15 -1.31
CA HIS A 56 5.86 -13.68 -1.43
C HIS A 56 4.49 -13.05 -1.19
N MET A 57 3.44 -13.58 -1.82
CA MET A 57 2.09 -13.03 -1.65
C MET A 57 1.58 -13.19 -0.21
N HIS A 58 1.89 -14.32 0.43
CA HIS A 58 1.57 -14.56 1.84
C HIS A 58 2.35 -13.61 2.76
N TYR A 59 3.65 -13.40 2.50
CA TYR A 59 4.45 -12.44 3.24
C TYR A 59 3.88 -11.02 3.14
N LEU A 60 3.57 -10.56 1.92
CA LEU A 60 2.99 -9.25 1.68
C LEU A 60 1.64 -9.10 2.40
N TYR A 61 0.77 -10.11 2.31
CA TYR A 61 -0.50 -10.12 3.02
C TYR A 61 -0.33 -9.99 4.53
N LYS A 62 0.59 -10.76 5.12
CA LYS A 62 0.89 -10.71 6.56
C LYS A 62 1.41 -9.34 6.98
N GLN A 63 2.32 -8.74 6.22
CA GLN A 63 2.85 -7.42 6.52
C GLN A 63 1.78 -6.33 6.44
N ALA A 64 0.97 -6.35 5.37
CA ALA A 64 -0.12 -5.39 5.19
C ALA A 64 -1.15 -5.50 6.33
N THR A 65 -1.59 -6.71 6.68
CA THR A 65 -2.57 -6.92 7.76
C THR A 65 -2.02 -6.58 9.15
N MET A 66 -0.75 -6.88 9.44
CA MET A 66 -0.13 -6.49 10.71
C MET A 66 0.04 -4.97 10.83
N SER A 67 0.41 -4.29 9.75
CA SER A 67 0.50 -2.82 9.71
C SER A 67 -0.86 -2.17 9.98
N THR A 68 -1.93 -2.65 9.31
CA THR A 68 -3.30 -2.17 9.55
C THR A 68 -3.75 -2.41 11.00
N ARG A 69 -3.43 -3.56 11.59
CA ARG A 69 -3.76 -3.86 12.99
C ARG A 69 -3.08 -2.91 13.97
N ASN A 70 -1.81 -2.57 13.72
CA ASN A 70 -1.06 -1.63 14.57
C ASN A 70 -1.59 -0.19 14.42
N ALA A 71 -2.03 0.21 13.22
CA ALA A 71 -2.67 1.51 13.01
C ALA A 71 -3.98 1.65 13.80
N ALA A 72 -4.79 0.59 13.86
CA ALA A 72 -6.05 0.59 14.61
C ALA A 72 -5.84 0.71 16.14
N SER A 73 -4.72 0.25 16.69
CA SER A 73 -4.43 0.33 18.12
C SER A 73 -4.00 1.71 18.61
N ILE A 74 -3.65 2.64 17.72
CA ILE A 74 -3.23 4.00 18.09
C ILE A 74 -4.44 4.92 18.35
N ASP A 75 -5.63 4.58 17.84
CA ASP A 75 -6.82 5.42 17.90
C ASP A 75 -7.70 5.21 19.16
N THR A 76 -7.34 4.29 20.07
CA THR A 76 -8.22 3.91 21.20
C THR A 76 -7.85 4.55 22.54
N LYS A 77 -6.98 5.58 22.58
CA LYS A 77 -6.52 6.12 23.88
C LYS A 77 -6.44 7.64 23.99
N GLN A 78 -7.34 8.36 23.32
CA GLN A 78 -7.70 9.70 23.78
C GLN A 78 -9.01 9.62 24.56
N PRO A 79 -9.01 9.87 25.89
CA PRO A 79 -10.27 10.05 26.60
C PRO A 79 -10.97 11.27 26.02
N ASN A 80 -12.13 11.05 25.40
CA ASN A 80 -12.98 12.13 24.89
C ASN A 80 -13.23 13.14 26.00
N ALA A 81 -13.04 14.43 25.76
CA ALA A 81 -13.14 15.49 26.78
C ALA A 81 -14.47 15.49 27.55
N LEU A 82 -15.52 14.86 27.01
CA LEU A 82 -16.82 14.64 27.65
C LEU A 82 -16.79 13.62 28.80
N SER A 83 -15.82 12.70 28.84
CA SER A 83 -15.65 11.75 29.96
C SER A 83 -14.96 12.38 31.17
N LEU A 84 -14.53 13.64 31.08
CA LEU A 84 -13.93 14.42 32.17
C LEU A 84 -14.93 15.41 32.79
N MET A 85 -16.13 15.58 32.23
CA MET A 85 -17.20 16.34 32.86
C MET A 85 -17.98 15.44 33.83
N ASP A 86 -17.62 15.49 35.10
CA ASP A 86 -18.45 14.98 36.18
C ASP A 86 -19.62 15.95 36.38
N LEU A 87 -20.81 15.55 35.95
CA LEU A 87 -22.05 16.33 36.08
C LEU A 87 -22.84 15.96 37.36
N SER A 88 -22.19 15.37 38.36
CA SER A 88 -22.85 14.95 39.61
C SER A 88 -23.18 16.10 40.59
N GLU A 89 -22.80 17.35 40.28
CA GLU A 89 -23.10 18.53 41.11
C GLU A 89 -24.11 19.52 40.50
N LEU A 90 -25.07 19.03 39.68
CA LEU A 90 -26.26 19.79 39.27
C LEU A 90 -27.55 19.16 39.83
#